data_AF-A0A2C8F9J2-F1
#
_entry.id   AF-A0A2C8F9J2-F1
#
_cell.length_a   1.000
_cell.length_b   1.000
_cell.length_c   1.000
_cell.angle_alpha   90.00
_cell.angle_beta   90.00
_cell.angle_gamma   90.00
#
_symmetry.space_group_name_H-M   'P 1'
#
loop_
_entity.id
_entity.type
_entity.pdbx_description
1 polymer ?
#
loop_
_entity_poly.entity_id
_entity_poly.type
_entity_poly.pdbx_seq_one_letter_code
_entity_poly.pdbx_strand_id
1 'polypeptide(L)'
;MGMNENDAAAFKEQMGVFQDFLGKATEKDKGQPSNPYEEQAALMETEAKGKALDQRRQTREDGQSVREGRERDRAKLNARWGQSGVAMSGSRQLVQDARKTADREAEEDTLFKGTQQEREILNRGRQNANMHRISNGGSANRSTLSLGSQLYKSGR
;
A
#
# COMPACT_ATOMS: atom_id res chain seq x y z
N MET A 1 18.35 21.58 17.17
CA MET A 1 18.38 20.88 15.86
C MET A 1 18.74 19.44 16.15
N GLY A 2 17.74 18.57 16.29
CA GLY A 2 17.91 17.20 16.75
C GLY A 2 16.88 16.31 16.08
N MET A 3 17.07 16.10 14.79
CA MET A 3 16.44 15.05 14.00
C MET A 3 17.57 14.43 13.16
N ASN A 4 17.44 13.14 12.84
CA ASN A 4 18.24 12.38 11.83
C ASN A 4 19.03 11.17 12.34
N GLU A 5 18.80 10.63 13.55
CA GLU A 5 19.29 9.28 13.86
C GLU A 5 18.29 8.19 13.47
N ASN A 6 16.99 8.44 13.69
CA ASN A 6 15.92 7.49 13.33
C ASN A 6 15.70 7.40 11.81
N ASP A 7 15.83 8.50 11.07
CA ASP A 7 15.68 8.52 9.62
C ASP A 7 16.86 7.84 8.91
N ALA A 8 18.08 7.96 9.47
CA ALA A 8 19.26 7.28 8.96
C ALA A 8 19.19 5.75 9.21
N ALA A 9 18.60 5.34 10.34
CA ALA A 9 18.35 3.93 10.63
C ALA A 9 17.30 3.33 9.69
N ALA A 10 16.18 4.02 9.46
CA ALA A 10 15.15 3.59 8.53
C ALA A 10 15.66 3.49 7.08
N PHE A 11 16.52 4.44 6.66
CA PHE A 11 17.13 4.40 5.33
C PHE A 11 18.14 3.24 5.18
N LYS A 12 18.94 2.95 6.22
CA LYS A 12 19.84 1.78 6.22
C LYS A 12 19.09 0.46 6.19
N GLU A 13 17.99 0.36 6.93
CA GLU A 13 17.13 -0.82 6.93
C GLU A 13 16.45 -1.01 5.56
N GLN A 14 16.02 0.09 4.94
CA GLN A 14 15.45 0.09 3.58
C GLN A 14 16.48 -0.33 2.51
N MET A 15 17.73 0.13 2.61
CA MET A 15 18.83 -0.29 1.72
C MET A 15 19.24 -1.75 1.95
N GLY A 16 19.24 -2.21 3.20
CA GLY A 16 19.55 -3.61 3.54
C GLY A 16 18.54 -4.60 2.97
N VAL A 17 17.25 -4.30 3.08
CA VAL A 17 16.18 -5.14 2.49
C VAL A 17 16.27 -5.14 0.95
N PHE A 18 16.64 -4.02 0.34
CA PHE A 18 16.84 -3.92 -1.11
C PHE A 18 18.04 -4.77 -1.56
N GLN A 19 19.12 -4.75 -0.80
CA GLN A 19 20.36 -5.48 -1.11
C GLN A 19 20.20 -7.00 -0.89
N ASP A 20 19.52 -7.42 0.18
CA ASP A 20 19.21 -8.84 0.42
C ASP A 20 18.23 -9.40 -0.62
N PHE A 21 17.31 -8.57 -1.13
CA PHE A 21 16.41 -8.98 -2.21
C PHE A 21 17.15 -9.11 -3.56
N LEU A 22 18.03 -8.16 -3.88
CA LEU A 22 18.91 -8.23 -5.07
C LEU A 22 19.86 -9.43 -5.00
N GLY A 23 20.42 -9.73 -3.82
CA GLY A 23 21.26 -10.90 -3.58
C GLY A 23 20.51 -12.22 -3.80
N LYS A 24 19.27 -12.34 -3.31
CA LYS A 24 18.44 -13.53 -3.53
C LYS A 24 17.91 -13.67 -4.95
N ALA A 25 17.72 -12.57 -5.68
CA ALA A 25 17.37 -12.59 -7.09
C ALA A 25 18.55 -13.06 -7.97
N THR A 26 19.77 -12.70 -7.61
CA THR A 26 21.00 -13.07 -8.34
C THR A 26 21.49 -14.49 -8.04
N GLU A 27 21.21 -15.06 -6.87
CA GLU A 27 21.63 -16.44 -6.54
C GLU A 27 20.81 -17.54 -7.23
N LYS A 28 19.60 -17.26 -7.71
CA LYS A 28 18.77 -18.27 -8.39
C LYS A 28 19.09 -18.48 -9.89
N ASP A 29 19.92 -17.63 -10.49
CA ASP A 29 20.06 -17.52 -11.95
C ASP A 29 21.48 -17.80 -12.49
N LYS A 30 22.28 -18.64 -11.80
CA LYS A 30 23.64 -19.01 -12.25
C LYS A 30 23.68 -19.93 -13.49
N GLY A 31 22.67 -19.95 -14.36
CA GLY A 31 22.59 -20.91 -15.47
C GLY A 31 21.90 -20.46 -16.76
N GLN A 32 21.36 -19.25 -16.87
CA GLN A 32 20.76 -18.76 -18.12
C GLN A 32 21.46 -17.47 -18.58
N PRO A 33 21.78 -17.32 -19.89
CA PRO A 33 22.28 -16.06 -20.42
C PRO A 33 21.24 -14.98 -20.09
N SER A 34 21.70 -13.91 -19.44
CA SER A 34 20.86 -12.78 -19.05
C SER A 34 20.15 -12.25 -20.28
N ASN A 35 18.84 -12.52 -20.36
CA ASN A 35 18.02 -11.95 -21.40
C ASN A 35 17.78 -10.49 -21.01
N PRO A 36 18.32 -9.48 -21.73
CA PRO A 36 18.19 -8.07 -21.36
C PRO A 36 16.71 -7.64 -21.25
N TYR A 37 15.82 -8.34 -21.95
CA TYR A 37 14.37 -8.10 -21.88
C TYR A 37 13.74 -8.60 -20.58
N GLU A 38 14.30 -9.64 -19.96
CA GLU A 38 13.87 -10.14 -18.65
C GLU A 38 14.37 -9.22 -17.53
N GLU A 39 15.60 -8.71 -17.64
CA GLU A 39 16.12 -7.71 -16.70
C GLU A 39 15.26 -6.43 -16.70
N GLN A 40 14.90 -5.94 -17.90
CA GLN A 40 14.05 -4.77 -18.02
C GLN A 40 12.61 -5.02 -17.51
N ALA A 41 12.05 -6.20 -17.74
CA ALA A 41 10.75 -6.58 -17.18
C ALA A 41 10.79 -6.70 -15.65
N ALA A 42 11.88 -7.26 -15.10
CA ALA A 42 12.11 -7.33 -13.66
C ALA A 42 12.23 -5.94 -13.03
N LEU A 43 12.94 -5.01 -13.70
CA LEU A 43 13.01 -3.60 -13.27
C LEU A 43 11.62 -2.96 -13.20
N MET A 44 10.79 -3.11 -14.22
CA MET A 44 9.40 -2.60 -14.21
C MET A 44 8.57 -3.15 -13.04
N GLU A 45 8.74 -4.43 -12.69
CA GLU A 45 8.08 -5.01 -11.52
C GLU A 45 8.62 -4.45 -10.21
N THR A 46 9.93 -4.21 -10.10
CA THR A 46 10.54 -3.61 -8.90
C THR A 46 10.12 -2.15 -8.72
N GLU A 47 10.05 -1.36 -9.79
CA GLU A 47 9.54 0.01 -9.75
C GLU A 47 8.07 0.04 -9.30
N ALA A 48 7.25 -0.88 -9.82
CA ALA A 48 5.85 -0.98 -9.42
C ALA A 48 5.71 -1.37 -7.94
N LYS A 49 6.57 -2.25 -7.43
CA LYS A 49 6.64 -2.56 -5.98
C LYS A 49 7.04 -1.33 -5.17
N GLY A 50 8.04 -0.56 -5.63
CA GLY A 50 8.46 0.69 -4.99
C GLY A 50 7.29 1.68 -4.89
N LYS A 51 6.62 1.96 -6.01
CA LYS A 51 5.44 2.84 -6.07
C LYS A 51 4.30 2.35 -5.18
N ALA A 52 4.06 1.04 -5.12
CA ALA A 52 3.05 0.45 -4.26
C ALA A 52 3.39 0.63 -2.77
N LEU A 53 4.67 0.48 -2.38
CA LEU A 53 5.14 0.73 -1.02
C LEU A 53 5.00 2.20 -0.64
N ASP A 54 5.38 3.12 -1.54
CA ASP A 54 5.21 4.55 -1.33
C ASP A 54 3.74 4.92 -1.15
N GLN A 55 2.86 4.38 -2.00
CA GLN A 55 1.40 4.56 -1.87
C GLN A 55 0.88 4.06 -0.53
N ARG A 56 1.35 2.89 -0.08
CA ARG A 56 0.99 2.32 1.21
C ARG A 56 1.47 3.18 2.38
N ARG A 57 2.68 3.76 2.29
CA ARG A 57 3.20 4.70 3.29
C ARG A 57 2.33 5.96 3.34
N GLN A 58 2.09 6.59 2.19
CA GLN A 58 1.26 7.78 2.09
C GLN A 58 -0.15 7.54 2.65
N THR A 59 -0.78 6.42 2.29
CA THR A 59 -2.11 6.03 2.82
C THR A 59 -2.12 5.94 4.35
N ARG A 60 -1.04 5.44 4.96
CA ARG A 60 -0.93 5.37 6.43
C ARG A 60 -0.78 6.74 7.05
N GLU A 61 0.04 7.61 6.46
CA GLU A 61 0.20 8.99 6.90
C GLU A 61 -1.12 9.76 6.80
N ASP A 62 -1.85 9.61 5.70
CA ASP A 62 -3.18 10.19 5.50
C ASP A 62 -4.18 9.66 6.54
N GLY A 63 -4.21 8.34 6.77
CA GLY A 63 -5.06 7.72 7.79
C GLY A 63 -4.75 8.23 9.21
N GLN A 64 -3.47 8.40 9.54
CA GLN A 64 -3.05 8.99 10.81
C GLN A 64 -3.50 10.44 10.93
N SER A 65 -3.34 11.25 9.88
CA SER A 65 -3.77 12.65 9.86
C SER A 65 -5.29 12.78 10.06
N VAL A 66 -6.08 11.91 9.42
CA VAL A 66 -7.53 11.81 9.62
C VAL A 66 -7.87 11.49 11.08
N ARG A 67 -7.17 10.52 11.68
CA ARG A 67 -7.36 10.14 13.09
C ARG A 67 -7.06 11.30 14.03
N GLU A 68 -5.91 11.95 13.87
CA GLU A 68 -5.50 13.08 14.71
C GLU A 68 -6.47 14.27 14.59
N GLY A 69 -6.93 14.59 13.38
CA GLY A 69 -7.93 15.63 13.16
C GLY A 69 -9.24 15.33 13.90
N ARG A 70 -9.72 14.08 13.82
CA ARG A 70 -10.94 13.63 14.51
C ARG A 70 -10.80 13.60 16.01
N GLU A 71 -9.65 13.22 16.54
CA GLU A 71 -9.36 13.30 17.97
C GLU A 71 -9.41 14.73 18.49
N ARG A 72 -8.84 15.68 17.75
CA ARG A 72 -8.91 17.11 18.09
C ARG A 72 -10.36 17.61 18.10
N ASP A 73 -11.16 17.23 17.11
CA ASP A 73 -12.56 17.65 17.04
C ASP A 73 -13.43 17.00 18.13
N ARG A 74 -13.19 15.72 18.45
CA ARG A 74 -13.80 15.05 19.61
C ARG A 74 -13.43 15.74 20.92
N ALA A 75 -12.17 16.13 21.11
CA ALA A 75 -11.74 16.85 22.30
C ALA A 75 -12.46 18.19 22.46
N LYS A 76 -12.55 18.99 21.38
CA LYS A 76 -13.30 20.26 21.38
C LYS A 76 -14.78 20.06 21.71
N LEU A 77 -15.40 19.06 21.10
CA LEU A 77 -16.80 18.73 21.37
C LEU A 77 -16.98 18.34 22.85
N ASN A 78 -16.20 17.38 23.35
CA ASN A 78 -16.27 16.93 24.74
C ASN A 78 -16.08 18.08 25.73
N ALA A 79 -15.16 19.03 25.45
CA ALA A 79 -14.99 20.24 26.25
C ALA A 79 -16.25 21.13 26.27
N ARG A 80 -16.87 21.37 25.12
CA ARG A 80 -18.15 22.12 25.02
C ARG A 80 -19.26 21.46 25.83
N TRP A 81 -19.38 20.15 25.71
CA TRP A 81 -20.38 19.41 26.46
C TRP A 81 -20.09 19.42 27.97
N GLY A 82 -18.82 19.42 28.40
CA GLY A 82 -18.43 19.57 29.80
C GLY A 82 -18.79 20.94 30.38
N GLN A 83 -18.64 22.01 29.58
CA GLN A 83 -19.04 23.37 29.98
C GLN A 83 -20.56 23.56 30.05
N SER A 84 -21.34 22.81 29.27
CA SER A 84 -22.80 22.95 29.21
C SER A 84 -23.55 22.48 30.46
N GLY A 85 -22.89 21.84 31.43
CA GLY A 85 -23.52 21.34 32.65
C GLY A 85 -24.54 20.21 32.44
N VAL A 86 -24.74 19.78 31.19
CA VAL A 86 -25.66 18.69 30.84
C VAL A 86 -25.07 17.38 31.35
N ALA A 87 -25.66 16.85 32.43
CA ALA A 87 -25.33 15.54 32.98
C ALA A 87 -25.29 14.49 31.86
N MET A 88 -24.34 13.55 31.94
CA MET A 88 -24.14 12.49 30.95
C MET A 88 -25.34 11.54 30.91
N SER A 89 -26.42 11.96 30.23
CA SER A 89 -27.58 11.15 29.89
C SER A 89 -27.16 10.02 28.94
N GLY A 90 -27.79 8.85 29.04
CA GLY A 90 -27.55 7.73 28.12
C GLY A 90 -27.74 8.09 26.64
N SER A 91 -28.59 9.07 26.33
CA SER A 91 -28.73 9.60 24.96
C SER A 91 -27.48 10.31 24.43
N ARG A 92 -26.67 10.92 25.30
CA ARG A 92 -25.41 11.58 24.94
C ARG A 92 -24.30 10.56 24.68
N GLN A 93 -24.24 9.48 25.45
CA GLN A 93 -23.32 8.37 25.21
C GLN A 93 -23.58 7.71 23.85
N LEU A 94 -24.85 7.47 23.50
CA LEU A 94 -25.21 6.94 22.18
C LEU A 94 -24.72 7.83 21.03
N VAL A 95 -24.84 9.15 21.15
CA VAL A 95 -24.34 10.09 20.13
C VAL A 95 -22.80 10.08 20.05
N GLN A 96 -22.11 9.96 21.19
CA GLN A 96 -20.64 9.86 21.22
C GLN A 96 -20.15 8.55 20.59
N ASP A 97 -20.83 7.43 20.87
CA ASP A 97 -20.51 6.13 20.31
C ASP A 97 -20.78 6.09 18.80
N ALA A 98 -21.92 6.62 18.34
CA ALA A 98 -22.22 6.73 16.91
C ALA A 98 -21.15 7.54 16.15
N ARG A 99 -20.68 8.65 16.74
CA ARG A 99 -19.58 9.45 16.16
C ARG A 99 -18.27 8.69 16.12
N LYS A 100 -17.93 7.96 17.19
CA LYS A 100 -16.73 7.13 17.24
C LYS A 100 -16.75 6.02 16.18
N THR A 101 -17.92 5.44 15.91
CA THR A 101 -18.09 4.44 14.85
C THR A 101 -17.90 5.08 13.47
N ALA A 102 -18.56 6.20 13.18
CA ALA A 102 -18.38 6.93 11.92
C ALA A 102 -16.91 7.38 11.70
N ASP A 103 -16.24 7.79 12.78
CA ASP A 103 -14.81 8.13 12.76
C ASP A 103 -13.91 6.92 12.43
N ARG A 104 -14.30 5.71 12.81
CA ARG A 104 -13.57 4.49 12.43
C ARG A 104 -13.86 4.10 10.99
N GLU A 105 -15.13 4.11 10.59
CA GLU A 105 -15.55 3.76 9.22
C GLU A 105 -14.81 4.59 8.18
N ALA A 106 -14.73 5.91 8.37
CA ALA A 106 -14.06 6.74 7.38
C ALA A 106 -12.51 6.70 7.47
N GLU A 107 -11.93 6.26 8.60
CA GLU A 107 -10.50 5.90 8.65
C GLU A 107 -10.26 4.61 7.84
N GLU A 108 -11.08 3.59 8.08
CA GLU A 108 -11.05 2.31 7.36
C GLU A 108 -11.29 2.48 5.86
N ASP A 109 -12.20 3.35 5.44
CA ASP A 109 -12.43 3.68 4.03
C ASP A 109 -11.18 4.27 3.37
N THR A 110 -10.45 5.12 4.09
CA THR A 110 -9.22 5.74 3.58
C THR A 110 -8.13 4.69 3.40
N LEU A 111 -7.94 3.83 4.41
CA LEU A 111 -7.01 2.71 4.33
C LEU A 111 -7.41 1.73 3.21
N PHE A 112 -8.69 1.41 3.10
CA PHE A 112 -9.22 0.50 2.09
C PHE A 112 -9.00 1.03 0.68
N LYS A 113 -9.31 2.31 0.42
CA LYS A 113 -9.02 2.97 -0.87
C LYS A 113 -7.53 2.90 -1.21
N GLY A 114 -6.65 3.18 -0.25
CA GLY A 114 -5.21 3.06 -0.48
C GLY A 114 -4.75 1.63 -0.77
N THR A 115 -5.32 0.62 -0.11
CA THR A 115 -5.03 -0.80 -0.45
C THR A 115 -5.50 -1.19 -1.85
N GLN A 116 -6.62 -0.62 -2.34
CA GLN A 116 -7.04 -0.84 -3.71
C GLN A 116 -6.07 -0.19 -4.71
N GLN A 117 -5.62 1.03 -4.44
CA GLN A 117 -4.62 1.72 -5.26
C GLN A 117 -3.28 0.98 -5.28
N GLU A 118 -2.81 0.48 -4.13
CA GLU A 118 -1.62 -0.36 -4.02
C GLU A 118 -1.72 -1.59 -4.94
N ARG A 119 -2.84 -2.32 -4.86
CA ARG A 119 -3.10 -3.50 -5.70
C ARG A 119 -3.14 -3.14 -7.18
N GLU A 120 -3.77 -2.02 -7.52
CA GLU A 120 -3.85 -1.54 -8.89
C GLU A 120 -2.47 -1.20 -9.46
N ILE A 121 -1.62 -0.50 -8.71
CA ILE A 121 -0.24 -0.19 -9.10
C ILE A 121 0.54 -1.47 -9.37
N LEU A 122 0.46 -2.45 -8.45
CA LEU A 122 1.14 -3.74 -8.61
C LEU A 122 0.63 -4.50 -9.84
N ASN A 123 -0.68 -4.54 -10.06
CA ASN A 123 -1.27 -5.24 -11.18
C ASN A 123 -0.89 -4.60 -12.51
N ARG A 124 -0.96 -3.27 -12.63
CA ARG A 124 -0.53 -2.54 -13.83
C ARG A 124 0.96 -2.75 -14.10
N GLY A 125 1.80 -2.69 -13.06
CA GLY A 125 3.24 -2.95 -13.19
C GLY A 125 3.56 -4.34 -13.72
N ARG A 126 2.92 -5.38 -13.16
CA ARG A 126 3.06 -6.77 -13.64
C ARG A 126 2.53 -6.95 -15.07
N GLN A 127 1.41 -6.31 -15.41
CA GLN A 127 0.87 -6.34 -16.77
C GLN A 127 1.85 -5.72 -17.76
N ASN A 128 2.42 -4.56 -17.45
CA ASN A 128 3.41 -3.90 -18.30
C ASN A 128 4.69 -4.74 -18.46
N ALA A 129 5.20 -5.31 -17.38
CA ALA A 129 6.34 -6.23 -17.44
C ALA A 129 6.05 -7.47 -18.30
N ASN A 130 4.87 -8.07 -18.16
CA ASN A 130 4.46 -9.21 -18.99
C ASN A 130 4.25 -8.83 -20.45
N MET A 131 3.69 -7.66 -20.74
CA MET A 131 3.60 -7.14 -22.11
C MET A 131 5.00 -6.97 -22.72
N HIS A 132 5.96 -6.45 -21.95
CA HIS A 132 7.35 -6.32 -22.38
C HIS A 132 8.02 -7.67 -22.66
N ARG A 133 7.75 -8.69 -21.83
CA ARG A 133 8.23 -10.06 -22.10
C ARG A 133 7.65 -10.61 -23.40
N ILE A 134 6.33 -10.53 -23.56
CA ILE A 134 5.62 -11.05 -24.75
C ILE A 134 6.08 -10.34 -26.03
N SER A 135 6.21 -9.01 -26.01
CA SER A 135 6.62 -8.24 -27.18
C SER A 135 8.02 -8.59 -27.67
N ASN A 136 8.89 -9.04 -26.76
CA ASN A 136 10.27 -9.42 -27.05
C ASN A 136 10.46 -10.94 -27.22
N GLY A 137 9.36 -11.68 -27.45
CA GLY A 137 9.39 -13.12 -27.70
C GLY A 137 9.60 -14.01 -26.47
N GLY A 138 9.57 -13.43 -25.27
CA GLY A 138 9.60 -14.13 -23.99
C GLY A 138 8.23 -14.63 -23.53
N SER A 139 8.22 -15.48 -22.50
CA SER A 139 6.98 -15.97 -21.88
C SER A 139 6.58 -15.08 -20.70
N ALA A 140 5.27 -14.84 -20.53
CA ALA A 140 4.77 -14.07 -19.40
C ALA A 140 5.01 -14.81 -18.08
N ASN A 141 5.43 -14.08 -17.05
CA ASN A 141 5.59 -14.64 -15.72
C ASN A 141 4.20 -14.75 -15.06
N ARG A 142 3.69 -15.98 -14.98
CA ARG A 142 2.30 -16.26 -14.61
C ARG A 142 2.11 -16.12 -13.10
N SER A 143 1.49 -15.04 -12.65
CA SER A 143 0.84 -14.99 -11.34
C SER A 143 -0.60 -15.51 -11.47
N THR A 144 -1.02 -16.36 -10.53
CA THR A 144 -2.19 -17.26 -10.52
C THR A 144 -3.56 -16.67 -10.89
N LEU A 145 -3.73 -15.35 -10.92
CA LEU A 145 -4.99 -14.70 -11.33
C LEU A 145 -5.07 -14.34 -12.83
N SER A 146 -3.97 -14.38 -13.58
CA SER A 146 -3.94 -14.03 -15.02
C SER A 146 -4.39 -15.17 -15.95
N LEU A 147 -4.31 -16.43 -15.48
CA LEU A 147 -4.72 -17.62 -16.23
C LEU A 147 -6.24 -17.73 -16.45
N GLY A 148 -7.07 -17.05 -15.65
CA GLY A 148 -8.53 -17.06 -15.80
C GLY A 148 -9.03 -16.45 -17.12
N SER A 149 -8.20 -15.64 -17.79
CA SER A 149 -8.55 -15.02 -19.08
C SER A 149 -8.12 -15.84 -20.31
N GLN A 150 -7.19 -16.80 -20.15
CA GLN A 150 -6.81 -17.71 -21.24
C GLN A 150 -7.78 -18.91 -21.37
N LEU A 151 -8.51 -19.26 -20.31
CA LEU A 151 -9.51 -20.34 -20.34
C LEU A 151 -10.69 -20.08 -21.30
N TYR A 152 -11.01 -18.82 -21.60
CA TYR A 152 -12.13 -18.48 -22.51
C TYR A 152 -11.70 -18.22 -23.96
N LYS A 153 -10.40 -18.30 -24.29
CA LYS A 153 -9.92 -18.10 -25.67
C LYS A 153 -9.64 -19.39 -26.44
N SER A 154 -9.67 -20.57 -25.81
CA SER A 154 -9.55 -21.86 -26.50
C SER A 154 -10.89 -22.59 -26.68
N GLY A 155 -12.01 -21.86 -26.62
CA GLY A 155 -13.37 -22.37 -26.79
C GLY A 155 -14.03 -22.00 -28.12
N ARG A 156 -13.24 -21.90 -29.21
CA ARG A 156 -13.71 -21.93 -30.60
C ARG A 156 -12.66 -22.58 -31.49
#